data_AF-A0A2V7UWG3-F1
#
_entry.id   AF-A0A2V7UWG3-F1
#
_cell.length_a   1.000
_cell.length_b   1.000
_cell.length_c   1.000
_cell.angle_alpha   90.00
_cell.angle_beta   90.00
_cell.angle_gamma   90.00
#
_symmetry.space_group_name_H-M   'P 1'
#
loop_
_entity.id
_entity.type
_entity.pdbx_description
1 polymer ?
#
loop_
_entity_poly.entity_id
_entity_poly.type
_entity_poly.pdbx_seq_one_letter_code
_entity_poly.pdbx_strand_id
1 'polypeptide(L)'
;MKTLTIRQASEALGRAPATIRRYIKTGRLPAEKEKGKFGEEFRIGLENLEALGLVKGEILAEPSSPAPSSLTTRWAAELPAERTVPRDLYNELVMKHERLLVQYGMIRASGQKMLEARGELDMKDSLLAEREGEIREIRERSEKEIGFLQNHLRQAEIEIEDRNIEIALLQEKVRGLEMVAASAEAVRSFDEEVRSIREREDLTPSEAAAPSLPDIRKIDALQDWLNACQSEKDRRLLTVTVSAPGRGMRRTSSTCGLRGCPGREDAGSLGAAPFNDGLHSRPTALPRPSVSLRGGAVPANPVNQLLLGHSQSARGPKDVADSPHQRRPRQNRRNTARDRI
;
A
#
# COMPACT_ATOMS: atom_id res chain seq x y z
N MET A 1 -18.87 -62.80 -11.43
CA MET A 1 -18.59 -62.63 -9.98
C MET A 1 -19.39 -61.44 -9.48
N LYS A 2 -20.06 -61.55 -8.33
CA LYS A 2 -20.88 -60.45 -7.78
C LYS A 2 -19.93 -59.45 -7.09
N THR A 3 -19.90 -58.21 -7.59
CA THR A 3 -19.10 -57.12 -7.02
C THR A 3 -19.99 -56.10 -6.30
N LEU A 4 -19.58 -55.67 -5.11
CA LEU A 4 -20.28 -54.68 -4.30
C LEU A 4 -19.53 -53.35 -4.29
N THR A 5 -20.29 -52.25 -4.16
CA THR A 5 -19.74 -50.93 -3.88
C THR A 5 -19.33 -50.81 -2.40
N ILE A 6 -18.49 -49.82 -2.07
CA ILE A 6 -18.10 -49.53 -0.68
C ILE A 6 -19.31 -49.37 0.25
N ARG A 7 -20.40 -48.76 -0.23
CA ARG A 7 -21.62 -48.53 0.55
C ARG A 7 -22.33 -49.86 0.84
N GLN A 8 -22.49 -50.70 -0.18
CA GLN A 8 -23.10 -52.02 -0.01
C GLN A 8 -22.24 -52.95 0.86
N ALA A 9 -20.91 -52.87 0.76
CA ALA A 9 -19.99 -53.61 1.63
C ALA A 9 -20.05 -53.12 3.09
N SER A 10 -20.22 -51.80 3.28
CA SER A 10 -20.40 -51.20 4.60
C SER A 10 -21.69 -51.68 5.27
N GLU A 11 -22.79 -51.76 4.51
CA GLU A 11 -24.08 -52.27 4.98
C GLU A 11 -24.00 -53.79 5.27
N ALA A 12 -23.36 -54.57 4.41
CA ALA A 12 -23.20 -56.02 4.60
C ALA A 12 -22.34 -56.38 5.84
N LEU A 13 -21.32 -55.56 6.15
CA LEU A 13 -20.41 -55.79 7.28
C LEU A 13 -20.80 -55.03 8.55
N GLY A 14 -21.79 -54.14 8.47
CA GLY A 14 -22.20 -53.27 9.59
C GLY A 14 -21.09 -52.35 10.10
N ARG A 15 -20.16 -51.94 9.23
CA ARG A 15 -19.02 -51.06 9.56
C ARG A 15 -19.11 -49.78 8.78
N ALA A 16 -18.61 -48.69 9.35
CA ALA A 16 -18.60 -47.40 8.68
C ALA A 16 -17.84 -47.46 7.33
N PRO A 17 -18.30 -46.77 6.27
CA PRO A 17 -17.64 -46.75 4.96
C PRO A 17 -16.16 -46.31 5.01
N ALA A 18 -15.79 -45.47 5.97
CA ALA A 18 -14.42 -45.02 6.20
C ALA A 18 -13.48 -46.19 6.56
N THR A 19 -13.96 -47.15 7.35
CA THR A 19 -13.20 -48.34 7.74
C THR A 19 -12.94 -49.24 6.53
N ILE A 20 -13.93 -49.40 5.65
CA ILE A 20 -13.78 -50.16 4.39
C ILE A 20 -12.73 -49.49 3.50
N ARG A 21 -12.79 -48.16 3.33
CA ARG A 21 -11.77 -47.40 2.57
C ARG A 21 -10.37 -47.57 3.17
N ARG A 22 -10.26 -47.59 4.50
CA ARG A 22 -9.00 -47.83 5.20
C ARG A 22 -8.45 -49.21 4.89
N TYR A 23 -9.28 -50.26 4.90
CA TYR A 23 -8.87 -51.63 4.60
C TYR A 23 -8.37 -51.82 3.18
N ILE A 24 -9.04 -51.20 2.21
CA ILE A 24 -8.58 -51.15 0.81
C ILE A 24 -7.21 -50.46 0.74
N LYS A 25 -7.07 -49.28 1.37
CA LYS A 25 -5.81 -48.52 1.36
C LYS A 25 -4.65 -49.27 2.02
N THR A 26 -4.93 -50.05 3.06
CA THR A 26 -3.92 -50.88 3.76
C THR A 26 -3.64 -52.22 3.06
N GLY A 27 -4.30 -52.53 1.95
CA GLY A 27 -4.13 -53.79 1.22
C GLY A 27 -4.74 -55.02 1.90
N ARG A 28 -5.51 -54.83 2.98
CA ARG A 28 -6.18 -55.92 3.70
C ARG A 28 -7.43 -56.44 3.00
N LEU A 29 -8.02 -55.61 2.13
CA LEU A 29 -9.18 -55.98 1.32
C LEU A 29 -8.85 -55.70 -0.15
N PRO A 30 -8.72 -56.73 -1.00
CA PRO A 30 -8.50 -56.53 -2.41
C PRO A 30 -9.76 -55.94 -3.06
N ALA A 31 -9.58 -54.83 -3.77
CA ALA A 31 -10.63 -54.11 -4.48
C ALA A 31 -10.12 -53.62 -5.83
N GLU A 32 -10.98 -53.70 -6.84
CA GLU A 32 -10.72 -53.23 -8.19
C GLU A 32 -11.31 -51.83 -8.39
N LYS A 33 -10.63 -50.98 -9.16
CA LYS A 33 -11.13 -49.65 -9.49
C LYS A 33 -11.84 -49.70 -10.83
N GLU A 34 -13.15 -49.46 -10.82
CA GLU A 34 -13.95 -49.36 -12.04
C GLU A 34 -14.44 -47.92 -12.24
N LYS A 35 -14.61 -47.49 -13.50
CA LYS A 35 -15.17 -46.16 -13.81
C LYS A 35 -16.69 -46.18 -13.64
N GLY A 36 -17.17 -45.56 -12.57
CA GLY A 36 -18.58 -45.37 -12.25
C GLY A 36 -19.13 -44.04 -12.74
N LYS A 37 -20.43 -43.82 -12.50
CA LYS A 37 -21.18 -42.61 -12.89
C LYS A 37 -20.62 -41.32 -12.29
N PHE A 38 -19.92 -41.42 -11.16
CA PHE A 38 -19.36 -40.28 -10.42
C PHE A 38 -17.82 -40.28 -10.34
N GLY A 39 -17.15 -41.06 -11.21
CA GLY A 39 -15.69 -41.20 -11.24
C GLY A 39 -15.23 -42.62 -10.92
N GLU A 40 -13.96 -42.79 -10.55
CA GLU A 40 -13.41 -44.09 -10.18
C GLU A 40 -14.00 -44.58 -8.84
N GLU A 41 -14.70 -45.71 -8.88
CA GLU A 41 -15.32 -46.35 -7.72
C GLU A 41 -14.64 -47.69 -7.43
N PHE A 42 -14.42 -48.01 -6.15
CA PHE A 42 -13.88 -49.30 -5.75
C PHE A 42 -14.99 -50.36 -5.72
N ARG A 43 -14.76 -51.45 -6.42
CA ARG A 43 -15.58 -52.66 -6.46
C ARG A 43 -14.89 -53.76 -5.67
N ILE A 44 -15.64 -54.38 -4.77
CA ILE A 44 -15.13 -55.42 -3.88
C ILE A 44 -15.87 -56.72 -4.21
N GLY A 45 -15.15 -57.81 -4.44
CA GLY A 45 -15.73 -59.14 -4.61
C GLY A 45 -16.35 -59.65 -3.30
N LEU A 46 -17.51 -60.31 -3.39
CA LEU A 46 -18.17 -60.90 -2.21
C LEU A 46 -17.26 -61.87 -1.45
N GLU A 47 -16.51 -62.69 -2.17
CA GLU A 47 -15.58 -63.69 -1.61
C GLU A 47 -14.50 -63.04 -0.72
N ASN A 48 -14.03 -61.85 -1.09
CA ASN A 48 -13.04 -61.09 -0.33
C ASN A 48 -13.63 -60.46 0.94
N LEU A 49 -14.94 -60.19 0.95
CA LEU A 49 -15.65 -59.70 2.13
C LEU A 49 -15.92 -60.83 3.12
N GLU A 50 -16.25 -62.02 2.62
CA GLU A 50 -16.44 -63.23 3.43
C GLU A 50 -15.13 -63.68 4.10
N ALA A 51 -14.00 -63.55 3.40
CA ALA A 51 -12.67 -63.83 3.93
C ALA A 51 -12.27 -62.94 5.14
N LEU A 52 -12.91 -61.78 5.32
CA LEU A 52 -12.70 -60.91 6.48
C LEU A 52 -13.51 -61.32 7.72
N GLY A 53 -14.26 -62.43 7.66
CA GLY A 53 -14.74 -63.14 8.85
C GLY A 53 -15.81 -62.41 9.67
N LEU A 54 -16.69 -61.64 9.03
CA LEU A 54 -17.81 -60.99 9.72
C LEU A 54 -19.08 -61.81 9.49
N VAL A 55 -19.30 -62.76 10.39
CA VAL A 55 -20.54 -63.53 10.52
C VAL A 55 -21.73 -62.55 10.58
N LYS A 56 -22.75 -62.83 9.77
CA LYS A 56 -23.94 -62.02 9.50
C LYS A 56 -24.93 -61.95 10.70
N GLY A 57 -24.45 -61.81 11.93
CA GLY A 57 -25.24 -62.18 13.12
C GLY A 57 -25.27 -61.25 14.32
N GLU A 58 -24.61 -60.10 14.33
CA GLU A 58 -24.46 -59.33 15.59
C GLU A 58 -24.78 -57.83 15.45
N ILE A 59 -25.94 -57.47 14.88
CA ILE A 59 -26.45 -56.10 14.93
C ILE A 59 -27.98 -56.10 15.07
N LEU A 60 -28.45 -56.28 16.31
CA LEU A 60 -29.71 -55.70 16.81
C LEU A 60 -29.54 -55.40 18.31
N ALA A 61 -28.68 -54.44 18.65
CA ALA A 61 -28.72 -53.80 19.95
C ALA A 61 -28.64 -52.27 19.73
N GLU A 62 -29.80 -51.63 19.85
CA GLU A 62 -29.97 -50.18 19.85
C GLU A 62 -29.21 -49.50 20.99
N PRO A 63 -28.80 -48.22 20.84
CA PRO A 63 -28.01 -47.50 21.82
C PRO A 63 -28.91 -46.99 22.96
N SER A 64 -29.21 -47.84 23.94
CA SER A 64 -29.80 -47.39 25.20
C SER A 64 -28.72 -46.90 26.16
N SER A 65 -28.84 -45.64 26.55
CA SER A 65 -28.48 -45.00 27.83
C SER A 65 -27.09 -45.29 28.46
N PRO A 66 -26.29 -44.26 28.81
CA PRO A 66 -24.99 -44.47 29.46
C PRO A 66 -25.20 -44.95 30.90
N ALA A 67 -25.24 -46.27 31.09
CA ALA A 67 -25.13 -46.88 32.41
C ALA A 67 -23.70 -46.63 32.96
N PRO A 68 -23.56 -46.28 34.24
CA PRO A 68 -22.25 -46.12 34.86
C PRO A 68 -21.53 -47.47 34.89
N SER A 69 -20.46 -47.56 34.10
CA SER A 69 -19.25 -48.35 34.34
C SER A 69 -19.40 -49.59 35.24
N SER A 70 -20.01 -50.66 34.73
CA SER A 70 -20.07 -51.98 35.40
C SER A 70 -18.71 -52.71 35.49
N LEU A 71 -17.62 -52.07 35.06
CA LEU A 71 -16.26 -52.60 35.16
C LEU A 71 -15.74 -52.66 36.60
N THR A 72 -16.26 -51.84 37.52
CA THR A 72 -15.75 -51.80 38.90
C THR A 72 -16.20 -53.00 39.72
N THR A 73 -17.35 -53.61 39.40
CA THR A 73 -17.93 -54.68 40.23
C THR A 73 -17.33 -56.06 39.93
N ARG A 74 -16.82 -56.29 38.70
CA ARG A 74 -16.31 -57.62 38.32
C ARG A 74 -14.93 -57.95 38.91
N TRP A 75 -14.11 -56.94 39.21
CA TRP A 75 -12.80 -57.15 39.87
C TRP A 75 -12.88 -57.37 41.39
N ALA A 76 -14.00 -56.98 42.02
CA ALA A 76 -14.16 -57.09 43.47
C ALA A 76 -14.57 -58.51 43.93
N ALA A 77 -15.06 -59.36 43.03
CA ALA A 77 -15.66 -60.66 43.38
C ALA A 77 -14.70 -61.86 43.39
N GLU A 78 -13.45 -61.71 42.92
CA GLU A 78 -12.49 -62.83 42.77
C GLU A 78 -11.11 -62.55 43.39
N LEU A 79 -11.05 -61.84 44.52
CA LEU A 79 -9.79 -61.67 45.25
C LEU A 79 -9.69 -62.68 46.41
N PRO A 80 -8.77 -63.66 46.36
CA PRO A 80 -8.47 -64.49 47.53
C PRO A 80 -7.96 -63.59 48.67
N ALA A 81 -8.49 -63.84 49.88
CA ALA A 81 -8.38 -62.97 51.06
C ALA A 81 -6.95 -62.78 51.64
N GLU A 82 -5.90 -63.29 51.01
CA GLU A 82 -4.52 -63.26 51.53
C GLU A 82 -3.46 -62.93 50.45
N ARG A 83 -3.70 -61.92 49.61
CA ARG A 83 -2.61 -61.29 48.83
C ARG A 83 -2.16 -60.00 49.50
N THR A 84 -1.32 -60.12 50.52
CA THR A 84 -0.58 -58.98 51.06
C THR A 84 0.37 -58.45 49.99
N VAL A 85 0.06 -57.28 49.44
CA VAL A 85 0.95 -56.59 48.49
C VAL A 85 2.20 -56.13 49.26
N PRO A 86 3.41 -56.50 48.82
CA PRO A 86 4.65 -56.02 49.43
C PRO A 86 4.65 -54.49 49.54
N ARG A 87 5.06 -53.97 50.71
CA ARG A 87 4.99 -52.55 51.05
C ARG A 87 5.75 -51.67 50.06
N ASP A 88 6.85 -52.16 49.51
CA ASP A 88 7.68 -51.42 48.57
C ASP A 88 6.96 -51.16 47.23
N LEU A 89 6.22 -52.16 46.73
CA LEU A 89 5.42 -52.02 45.50
C LEU A 89 4.25 -51.05 45.69
N TYR A 90 3.63 -51.08 46.88
CA TYR A 90 2.59 -50.12 47.23
C TYR A 90 3.14 -48.69 47.23
N ASN A 91 4.28 -48.47 47.89
CA ASN A 91 4.92 -47.15 47.94
C ASN A 91 5.29 -46.66 46.54
N GLU A 92 5.86 -47.52 45.69
CA GLU A 92 6.21 -47.15 44.32
C GLU A 92 4.96 -46.76 43.50
N LEU A 93 3.86 -47.52 43.64
CA LEU A 93 2.61 -47.24 42.96
C LEU A 93 2.02 -45.89 43.41
N VAL A 94 2.06 -45.60 44.72
CA VAL A 94 1.63 -44.31 45.27
C VAL A 94 2.48 -43.18 44.68
N MET A 95 3.81 -43.30 44.67
CA MET A 95 4.69 -42.28 44.09
C MET A 95 4.43 -42.07 42.59
N LYS A 96 4.16 -43.14 41.84
CA LYS A 96 3.78 -43.04 40.41
C LYS A 96 2.44 -42.36 40.23
N HIS A 97 1.46 -42.66 41.10
CA HIS A 97 0.15 -42.01 41.08
C HIS A 97 0.26 -40.50 41.35
N GLU A 98 1.02 -40.10 42.37
CA GLU A 98 1.29 -38.70 42.67
C GLU A 98 1.96 -37.98 41.49
N ARG A 99 2.98 -38.61 40.88
CA ARG A 99 3.64 -38.06 39.68
C ARG A 99 2.66 -37.86 38.52
N LEU A 100 1.77 -38.83 38.27
CA LEU A 100 0.75 -38.71 37.23
C LEU A 100 -0.25 -37.59 37.52
N LEU A 101 -0.67 -37.41 38.78
CA LEU A 101 -1.54 -36.31 39.17
C LEU A 101 -0.89 -34.94 38.96
N VAL A 102 0.40 -34.80 39.32
CA VAL A 102 1.15 -33.56 39.07
C VAL A 102 1.27 -33.29 37.58
N GLN A 103 1.65 -34.30 36.78
CA GLN A 103 1.74 -34.17 35.33
C GLN A 103 0.41 -33.76 34.70
N TYR A 104 -0.70 -34.38 35.13
CA TYR A 104 -2.04 -34.02 34.67
C TYR A 104 -2.40 -32.58 35.06
N GLY A 105 -2.12 -32.18 36.31
CA GLY A 105 -2.32 -30.80 36.77
C GLY A 105 -1.54 -29.78 35.94
N MET A 106 -0.28 -30.10 35.60
CA MET A 106 0.54 -29.26 34.74
C MET A 106 -0.02 -29.15 33.32
N ILE A 107 -0.44 -30.26 32.70
CA ILE A 107 -1.04 -30.27 31.36
C ILE A 107 -2.36 -29.49 31.34
N ARG A 108 -3.18 -29.62 32.39
CA ARG A 108 -4.43 -28.88 32.51
C ARG A 108 -4.19 -27.38 32.67
N ALA A 109 -3.28 -26.99 33.57
CA ALA A 109 -2.94 -25.59 33.78
C ALA A 109 -2.28 -24.95 32.54
N SER A 110 -1.41 -25.69 31.83
CA SER A 110 -0.80 -25.20 30.60
C SER A 110 -1.83 -25.08 29.47
N GLY A 111 -2.76 -26.03 29.35
CA GLY A 111 -3.88 -25.95 28.42
C GLY A 111 -4.78 -24.75 28.69
N GLN A 112 -5.08 -24.47 29.96
CA GLN A 112 -5.88 -23.29 30.34
C GLN A 112 -5.16 -21.98 29.97
N LYS A 113 -3.88 -21.84 30.33
CA LYS A 113 -3.08 -20.65 29.97
C LYS A 113 -3.00 -20.43 28.46
N MET A 114 -2.91 -21.51 27.68
CA MET A 114 -2.91 -21.41 26.22
C MET A 114 -4.23 -20.88 25.67
N LEU A 115 -5.36 -21.27 26.26
CA LEU A 115 -6.69 -20.76 25.86
C LEU A 115 -6.86 -19.29 26.24
N GLU A 116 -6.41 -18.89 27.42
CA GLU A 116 -6.41 -17.48 27.86
C GLU A 116 -5.54 -16.62 26.93
N ALA A 117 -4.32 -17.06 26.65
CA ALA A 117 -3.41 -16.36 25.73
C ALA A 117 -3.99 -16.24 24.32
N ARG A 118 -4.67 -17.28 23.82
CA ARG A 118 -5.37 -17.23 22.54
C ARG A 118 -6.50 -16.20 22.56
N GLY A 119 -7.30 -16.18 23.63
CA GLY A 119 -8.35 -15.17 23.79
C GLY A 119 -7.81 -13.75 23.82
N GLU A 120 -6.68 -13.51 24.49
CA GLU A 120 -6.02 -12.19 24.48
C GLU A 120 -5.53 -11.78 23.09
N LEU A 121 -5.00 -12.73 22.31
CA LEU A 121 -4.58 -12.45 20.93
C LEU A 121 -5.77 -12.13 20.04
N ASP A 122 -6.87 -12.90 20.14
CA ASP A 122 -8.08 -12.64 19.36
C ASP A 122 -8.68 -11.25 19.68
N MET A 123 -8.63 -10.81 20.94
CA MET A 123 -9.05 -9.47 21.36
C MET A 123 -8.09 -8.36 20.88
N LYS A 124 -6.78 -8.64 20.82
CA LYS A 124 -5.81 -7.69 20.26
C LYS A 124 -5.98 -7.56 18.75
N ASP A 125 -6.24 -8.66 18.06
CA ASP A 125 -6.46 -8.68 16.62
C ASP A 125 -7.73 -7.90 16.24
N SER A 126 -8.81 -8.00 17.03
CA SER A 126 -10.02 -7.18 16.79
C SER A 126 -9.74 -5.69 16.98
N LEU A 127 -9.04 -5.31 18.05
CA LEU A 127 -8.65 -3.92 18.29
C LEU A 127 -7.73 -3.38 17.19
N LEU A 128 -6.77 -4.18 16.72
CA LEU A 128 -5.90 -3.79 15.61
C LEU A 128 -6.73 -3.57 14.33
N ALA A 129 -7.68 -4.46 14.03
CA ALA A 129 -8.55 -4.32 12.87
C ALA A 129 -9.43 -3.04 12.94
N GLU A 130 -9.93 -2.68 14.12
CA GLU A 130 -10.67 -1.43 14.35
C GLU A 130 -9.77 -0.22 14.10
N ARG A 131 -8.56 -0.18 14.68
CA ARG A 131 -7.61 0.92 14.48
C ARG A 131 -7.14 1.03 13.04
N GLU A 132 -6.92 -0.08 12.35
CA GLU A 132 -6.63 -0.09 10.92
C GLU A 132 -7.81 0.42 10.07
N GLY A 133 -9.05 0.21 10.53
CA GLY A 133 -10.25 0.84 9.98
C GLY A 133 -10.21 2.37 10.11
N GLU A 134 -10.03 2.86 11.33
CA GLU A 134 -9.96 4.31 11.62
C GLU A 134 -8.85 5.01 10.82
N ILE A 135 -7.65 4.41 10.74
CA ILE A 135 -6.53 4.95 9.97
C ILE A 135 -6.88 5.03 8.49
N ARG A 136 -7.56 4.03 7.93
CA ARG A 136 -8.00 4.05 6.53
C ARG A 136 -9.02 5.15 6.27
N GLU A 137 -9.98 5.35 7.17
CA GLU A 137 -10.98 6.42 7.04
C GLU A 137 -10.35 7.81 7.12
N ILE A 138 -9.37 8.01 8.00
CA ILE A 138 -8.62 9.28 8.08
C ILE A 138 -7.85 9.51 6.78
N ARG A 139 -7.17 8.49 6.25
CA ARG A 139 -6.44 8.57 4.99
C ARG A 139 -7.36 8.91 3.83
N GLU A 140 -8.49 8.23 3.70
CA GLU A 140 -9.47 8.50 2.64
C GLU A 140 -10.02 9.94 2.72
N ARG A 141 -10.30 10.45 3.93
CA ARG A 141 -10.69 11.85 4.12
C ARG A 141 -9.58 12.81 3.68
N SER A 142 -8.34 12.55 4.09
CA SER A 142 -7.20 13.39 3.71
C SER A 142 -6.93 13.36 2.20
N GLU A 143 -7.09 12.21 1.53
CA GLU A 143 -6.93 12.09 0.08
C GLU A 143 -7.99 12.89 -0.66
N LYS A 144 -9.24 12.88 -0.19
CA LYS A 144 -10.33 13.71 -0.74
C LYS A 144 -10.05 15.19 -0.57
N GLU A 145 -9.60 15.62 0.60
CA GLU A 145 -9.27 17.01 0.88
C GLU A 145 -8.06 17.49 0.06
N ILE A 146 -6.99 16.69 -0.01
CA ILE A 146 -5.83 16.98 -0.86
C ILE A 146 -6.26 17.10 -2.32
N GLY A 147 -7.08 16.17 -2.82
CA GLY A 147 -7.60 16.23 -4.18
C GLY A 147 -8.44 17.48 -4.44
N PHE A 148 -9.30 17.87 -3.49
CA PHE A 148 -10.09 19.10 -3.54
C PHE A 148 -9.19 20.34 -3.60
N LEU A 149 -8.19 20.43 -2.72
CA LEU A 149 -7.25 21.56 -2.68
C LEU A 149 -6.40 21.64 -3.95
N GLN A 150 -5.92 20.50 -4.47
CA GLN A 150 -5.18 20.46 -5.74
C GLN A 150 -6.02 20.94 -6.92
N ASN A 151 -7.30 20.54 -6.98
CA ASN A 151 -8.21 21.01 -8.03
C ASN A 151 -8.46 22.52 -7.91
N HIS A 152 -8.63 23.03 -6.69
CA HIS A 152 -8.78 24.47 -6.44
C HIS A 152 -7.53 25.27 -6.82
N LEU A 153 -6.33 24.76 -6.50
CA LEU A 153 -5.07 25.39 -6.90
C LEU A 153 -4.96 25.44 -8.42
N ARG A 154 -5.24 24.33 -9.10
CA ARG A 154 -5.23 24.29 -10.57
C ARG A 154 -6.22 25.26 -11.20
N GLN A 155 -7.41 25.38 -10.62
CA GLN A 155 -8.42 26.34 -11.09
C GLN A 155 -7.94 27.79 -10.89
N ALA A 156 -7.36 28.10 -9.74
CA ALA A 156 -6.79 29.42 -9.46
C ALA A 156 -5.61 29.74 -10.40
N GLU A 157 -4.77 28.76 -10.72
CA GLU A 157 -3.69 28.91 -11.71
C GLU A 157 -4.25 29.29 -13.09
N ILE A 158 -5.28 28.59 -13.57
CA ILE A 158 -5.94 28.90 -14.85
C ILE A 158 -6.54 30.31 -14.83
N GLU A 159 -7.22 30.70 -13.74
CA GLU A 159 -7.79 32.05 -13.61
C GLU A 159 -6.71 33.14 -13.63
N ILE A 160 -5.55 32.89 -13.02
CA ILE A 160 -4.41 33.82 -13.08
C ILE A 160 -3.86 33.91 -14.50
N GLU A 161 -3.73 32.78 -15.21
CA GLU A 161 -3.31 32.77 -16.61
C GLU A 161 -4.27 33.55 -17.51
N ASP A 162 -5.58 33.38 -17.35
CA ASP A 162 -6.61 34.12 -18.08
C ASP A 162 -6.52 35.63 -17.81
N ARG A 163 -6.33 36.03 -16.55
CA ARG A 163 -6.12 37.45 -16.18
C ARG A 163 -4.82 38.01 -16.75
N ASN A 164 -3.75 37.22 -16.79
CA ASN A 164 -2.49 37.65 -17.40
C ASN A 164 -2.63 37.87 -18.91
N ILE A 165 -3.40 37.02 -19.59
CA ILE A 165 -3.74 37.21 -21.01
C ILE A 165 -4.56 38.49 -21.19
N GLU A 166 -5.57 38.73 -20.34
CA GLU A 166 -6.37 39.97 -20.36
C GLU A 166 -5.49 41.22 -20.17
N ILE A 167 -4.59 41.20 -19.18
CA ILE A 167 -3.64 42.29 -18.93
C ILE A 167 -2.75 42.53 -20.15
N ALA A 168 -2.21 41.49 -20.77
CA ALA A 168 -1.38 41.62 -21.96
C ALA A 168 -2.15 42.27 -23.13
N LEU A 169 -3.40 41.88 -23.35
CA LEU A 169 -4.28 42.48 -24.37
C LEU A 169 -4.59 43.96 -24.04
N LEU A 170 -4.83 44.29 -22.77
CA LEU A 170 -5.06 45.68 -22.35
C LEU A 170 -3.80 46.54 -22.51
N GLN A 171 -2.62 46.00 -22.19
CA GLN A 171 -1.34 46.67 -22.43
C GLN A 171 -1.10 46.95 -23.91
N GLU A 172 -1.41 46.00 -24.80
CA GLU A 172 -1.32 46.21 -26.24
C GLU A 172 -2.27 47.31 -26.73
N LYS A 173 -3.51 47.33 -26.21
CA LYS A 173 -4.47 48.41 -26.51
C LYS A 173 -3.98 49.78 -26.02
N VAL A 174 -3.45 49.86 -24.80
CA VAL A 174 -2.88 51.09 -24.26
C VAL A 174 -1.72 51.56 -25.13
N ARG A 175 -0.80 50.65 -25.49
CA ARG A 175 0.31 50.96 -26.39
C ARG A 175 -0.16 51.44 -27.77
N GLY A 176 -1.22 50.84 -28.31
CA GLY A 176 -1.84 51.28 -29.56
C GLY A 176 -2.43 52.69 -29.46
N LEU A 177 -3.12 53.00 -28.37
CA LEU A 177 -3.66 54.33 -28.11
C LEU A 177 -2.56 55.37 -27.88
N GLU A 178 -1.48 55.01 -27.19
CA GLU A 178 -0.30 55.87 -27.01
C GLU A 178 0.36 56.20 -28.36
N MET A 179 0.49 55.23 -29.27
CA MET A 179 1.02 55.47 -30.61
C MET A 179 0.12 56.40 -31.44
N VAL A 180 -1.21 56.23 -31.35
CA VAL A 180 -2.17 57.11 -32.02
C VAL A 180 -2.18 58.51 -31.41
N ALA A 181 -2.03 58.63 -30.09
CA ALA A 181 -1.91 59.92 -29.43
C ALA A 181 -0.61 60.64 -29.82
N ALA A 182 0.52 59.94 -29.84
CA ALA A 182 1.81 60.47 -30.27
C ALA A 182 1.79 60.91 -31.75
N SER A 183 1.14 60.14 -32.63
CA SER A 183 0.99 60.53 -34.03
C SER A 183 0.04 61.72 -34.21
N ALA A 184 -1.05 61.79 -33.43
CA ALA A 184 -1.94 62.95 -33.42
C ALA A 184 -1.25 64.22 -32.90
N GLU A 185 -0.38 64.10 -31.90
CA GLU A 185 0.43 65.21 -31.39
C GLU A 185 1.44 65.69 -32.44
N ALA A 186 2.11 64.76 -33.14
CA ALA A 186 3.00 65.09 -34.25
C ALA A 186 2.27 65.78 -35.42
N VAL A 187 1.03 65.39 -35.72
CA VAL A 187 0.19 66.07 -36.72
C VAL A 187 -0.19 67.48 -36.25
N ARG A 188 -0.55 67.65 -34.98
CA ARG A 188 -0.85 68.99 -34.42
C ARG A 188 0.36 69.92 -34.46
N SER A 189 1.54 69.44 -34.09
CA SER A 189 2.77 70.24 -34.15
C SER A 189 3.13 70.61 -35.59
N PHE A 190 2.90 69.69 -36.55
CA PHE A 190 3.09 69.98 -37.96
C PHE A 190 2.11 71.06 -38.46
N ASP A 191 0.84 70.97 -38.09
CA ASP A 191 -0.17 71.99 -38.44
C ASP A 191 0.15 73.37 -37.83
N GLU A 192 0.73 73.41 -36.63
CA GLU A 192 1.22 74.64 -36.00
C GLU A 192 2.44 75.22 -36.73
N GLU A 193 3.40 74.37 -37.11
CA GLU A 193 4.57 74.79 -37.89
C GLU A 193 4.14 75.34 -39.26
N VAL A 194 3.24 74.66 -39.97
CA VAL A 194 2.66 75.13 -41.25
C VAL A 194 1.94 76.47 -41.06
N ARG A 195 1.19 76.66 -39.98
CA ARG A 195 0.57 77.96 -39.66
C ARG A 195 1.62 79.04 -39.45
N SER A 196 2.68 78.76 -38.69
CA SER A 196 3.77 79.72 -38.45
C SER A 196 4.51 80.12 -39.73
N ILE A 197 4.67 79.19 -40.69
CA ILE A 197 5.28 79.48 -42.00
C ILE A 197 4.38 80.40 -42.82
N ARG A 198 3.07 80.12 -42.89
CA ARG A 198 2.11 80.98 -43.60
C ARG A 198 2.05 82.39 -43.01
N GLU A 199 2.00 82.51 -41.69
CA GLU A 199 2.04 83.81 -41.01
C GLU A 199 3.33 84.59 -41.31
N ARG A 200 4.46 83.88 -41.48
CA ARG A 200 5.74 84.49 -41.86
C ARG A 200 5.77 84.92 -43.33
N GLU A 201 5.16 84.15 -44.22
CA GLU A 201 5.03 84.49 -45.65
C GLU A 201 4.06 85.68 -45.86
N ASP A 202 2.98 85.75 -45.10
CA ASP A 202 2.01 86.87 -45.16
C ASP A 202 2.60 88.20 -44.66
N LEU A 203 3.65 88.16 -43.83
CA LEU A 203 4.39 89.35 -43.35
C LEU A 203 5.52 89.78 -44.29
N THR A 204 5.80 89.04 -45.36
CA THR A 204 6.75 89.42 -46.42
C THR A 204 5.99 89.86 -47.67
N PRO A 205 5.83 91.17 -47.95
CA PRO A 205 5.29 91.60 -49.22
C PRO A 205 6.34 91.35 -50.31
N SER A 206 6.03 90.38 -51.19
CA SER A 206 6.41 90.28 -52.59
C SER A 206 7.55 91.20 -53.06
N GLU A 207 8.79 90.73 -52.96
CA GLU A 207 9.85 91.16 -53.87
C GLU A 207 10.30 89.94 -54.68
N ALA A 208 9.96 89.99 -55.97
CA ALA A 208 10.12 88.93 -56.93
C ALA A 208 11.59 88.52 -57.08
N ALA A 209 11.91 87.29 -56.68
CA ALA A 209 13.15 86.63 -57.06
C ALA A 209 12.81 85.26 -57.66
N ALA A 210 13.12 85.11 -58.94
CA ALA A 210 12.87 83.92 -59.74
C ALA A 210 13.43 82.64 -59.09
N PRO A 211 12.72 81.50 -59.16
CA PRO A 211 13.22 80.24 -58.62
C PRO A 211 14.38 79.75 -59.47
N SER A 212 15.61 79.81 -58.94
CA SER A 212 16.73 79.09 -59.52
C SER A 212 16.40 77.60 -59.48
N LEU A 213 16.27 76.99 -60.67
CA LEU A 213 16.06 75.56 -60.85
C LEU A 213 16.97 74.76 -59.90
N PRO A 214 16.43 73.73 -59.21
CA PRO A 214 17.25 72.88 -58.38
C PRO A 214 18.33 72.24 -59.25
N ASP A 215 19.56 72.49 -58.84
CA ASP A 215 20.81 72.01 -59.43
C ASP A 215 20.68 70.52 -59.75
N ILE A 216 20.54 70.16 -61.03
CA ILE A 216 20.20 68.82 -61.53
C ILE A 216 21.10 67.74 -60.92
N ARG A 217 22.33 68.10 -60.57
CA ARG A 217 23.33 67.25 -59.90
C ARG A 217 22.90 66.76 -58.51
N LYS A 218 22.05 67.50 -57.80
CA LYS A 218 21.52 67.07 -56.49
C LYS A 218 20.43 66.01 -56.64
N ILE A 219 19.68 66.06 -57.74
CA ILE A 219 18.67 65.05 -58.06
C ILE A 219 19.37 63.74 -58.41
N ASP A 220 20.44 63.80 -59.21
CA ASP A 220 21.25 62.62 -59.57
C ASP A 220 21.91 61.98 -58.33
N ALA A 221 22.45 62.79 -57.41
CA ALA A 221 23.06 62.27 -56.17
C ALA A 221 22.05 61.57 -55.24
N LEU A 222 20.81 62.05 -55.19
CA LEU A 222 19.74 61.40 -54.41
C LEU A 222 19.26 60.12 -55.10
N GLN A 223 19.20 60.10 -56.43
CA GLN A 223 18.87 58.91 -57.20
C GLN A 223 19.92 57.81 -57.01
N ASP A 224 21.21 58.17 -57.02
CA ASP A 224 22.33 57.25 -56.79
C ASP A 224 22.33 56.68 -55.37
N TRP A 225 22.03 57.50 -54.36
CA TRP A 225 21.89 57.05 -52.98
C TRP A 225 20.71 56.09 -52.80
N LEU A 226 19.57 56.37 -53.44
CA LEU A 226 18.39 55.49 -53.41
C LEU A 226 18.68 54.13 -54.04
N ASN A 227 19.38 54.11 -55.18
CA ASN A 227 19.82 52.90 -55.85
C ASN A 227 20.81 52.09 -54.99
N ALA A 228 21.72 52.77 -54.28
CA ALA A 228 22.65 52.13 -53.36
C ALA A 228 21.91 51.42 -52.21
N CYS A 229 20.93 52.08 -51.59
CA CYS A 229 20.11 51.48 -50.52
C CYS A 229 19.28 50.29 -50.99
N GLN A 230 18.75 50.31 -52.22
CA GLN A 230 18.03 49.16 -52.78
C GLN A 230 18.95 47.96 -53.03
N SER A 231 20.16 48.19 -53.55
CA SER A 231 21.15 47.12 -53.74
C SER A 231 21.61 46.45 -52.43
N GLU A 232 21.65 47.21 -51.33
CA GLU A 232 21.99 46.67 -50.02
C GLU A 232 20.85 45.83 -49.42
N LYS A 233 19.59 46.22 -49.69
CA LYS A 233 18.40 45.46 -49.28
C LYS A 233 18.34 44.10 -49.99
N ASP A 234 18.67 44.06 -51.28
CA ASP A 234 18.70 42.83 -52.07
C ASP A 234 19.84 41.87 -51.63
N ARG A 235 21.00 42.42 -51.23
CA ARG A 235 22.10 41.62 -50.63
C ARG A 235 21.72 40.94 -49.32
N ARG A 236 20.92 41.62 -48.48
CA ARG A 236 20.46 41.06 -47.19
C ARG A 236 19.39 39.98 -47.37
N LEU A 237 18.58 40.05 -48.42
CA LEU A 237 17.60 39.00 -48.74
C LEU A 237 18.25 37.72 -49.29
N LEU A 238 19.38 37.83 -50.00
CA LEU A 238 20.11 36.67 -50.54
C LEU A 238 20.99 35.94 -49.51
N THR A 239 21.30 36.55 -48.36
CA THR A 239 22.14 35.94 -47.32
C THR A 239 21.34 35.15 -46.28
N VAL A 240 20.00 35.23 -46.27
CA VAL A 240 19.14 34.53 -45.29
C VAL A 240 18.70 33.13 -45.76
N THR A 241 18.97 32.73 -47.01
CA THR A 241 18.46 31.45 -47.56
C THR A 241 19.48 30.33 -47.70
N VAL A 242 20.74 30.47 -47.25
CA VAL A 242 21.75 29.41 -47.39
C VAL A 242 22.54 29.15 -46.09
N SER A 243 21.93 28.42 -45.15
CA SER A 243 22.60 27.57 -44.16
C SER A 243 21.51 26.84 -43.34
N ALA A 244 21.40 25.52 -43.19
CA ALA A 244 22.00 24.33 -43.78
C ALA A 244 21.15 23.13 -43.28
N PRO A 245 21.25 21.94 -43.92
CA PRO A 245 20.45 20.76 -43.62
C PRO A 245 21.03 19.88 -42.50
N GLY A 246 20.23 18.90 -42.06
CA GLY A 246 20.39 18.16 -40.81
C GLY A 246 21.51 17.11 -40.67
N ARG A 247 21.68 16.69 -39.41
CA ARG A 247 22.34 15.48 -38.87
C ARG A 247 21.68 15.24 -37.51
N GLY A 248 21.32 14.05 -37.02
CA GLY A 248 21.50 12.67 -37.45
C GLY A 248 21.19 11.85 -36.19
N MET A 249 20.05 11.17 -36.16
CA MET A 249 19.67 10.26 -35.07
C MET A 249 20.61 9.05 -35.08
N ARG A 250 21.42 8.89 -34.02
CA ARG A 250 22.01 7.61 -33.65
C ARG A 250 21.53 7.25 -32.25
N ARG A 251 20.75 6.17 -32.19
CA ARG A 251 20.47 5.43 -30.95
C ARG A 251 21.69 4.60 -30.62
N THR A 252 22.26 4.79 -29.44
CA THR A 252 23.12 3.79 -28.79
C THR A 252 22.64 3.60 -27.37
N SER A 253 22.02 2.44 -27.16
CA SER A 253 21.89 1.78 -25.88
C SER A 253 23.28 1.54 -25.29
N SER A 254 23.54 2.06 -24.09
CA SER A 254 24.67 1.65 -23.27
C SER A 254 24.25 1.64 -21.81
N THR A 255 24.01 0.43 -21.36
CA THR A 255 23.93 -0.04 -19.97
C THR A 255 25.26 0.13 -19.23
N CYS A 256 25.17 0.10 -17.89
CA CYS A 256 26.24 0.07 -16.87
C CYS A 256 26.89 1.44 -16.58
N GLY A 257 27.02 1.91 -15.34
CA GLY A 257 26.66 1.35 -14.04
C GLY A 257 27.20 2.26 -12.94
N LEU A 258 26.58 2.26 -11.77
CA LEU A 258 27.19 2.78 -10.54
C LEU A 258 26.86 1.84 -9.38
N ARG A 259 27.86 1.05 -8.99
CA ARG A 259 28.02 0.50 -7.64
C ARG A 259 28.98 1.43 -6.89
N GLY A 260 28.54 1.88 -5.71
CA GLY A 260 29.23 1.63 -4.43
C GLY A 260 30.51 2.40 -4.08
N CYS A 261 30.34 3.37 -3.17
CA CYS A 261 31.06 3.60 -1.89
C CYS A 261 32.58 3.96 -1.93
N PRO A 262 33.24 4.44 -0.84
CA PRO A 262 32.78 4.95 0.48
C PRO A 262 33.44 6.29 0.96
N GLY A 263 32.91 6.86 2.05
CA GLY A 263 33.68 7.45 3.17
C GLY A 263 34.15 8.91 3.09
N ARG A 264 33.81 9.71 4.13
CA ARG A 264 34.75 10.27 5.13
C ARG A 264 34.30 11.64 5.70
N GLU A 265 33.98 11.61 7.00
CA GLU A 265 34.30 12.52 8.12
C GLU A 265 34.44 14.05 7.93
N ASP A 266 33.77 14.73 8.88
CA ASP A 266 34.17 15.90 9.67
C ASP A 266 33.97 17.35 9.19
N ALA A 267 33.62 18.16 10.23
CA ALA A 267 33.50 19.61 10.32
C ALA A 267 32.25 20.21 9.64
N GLY A 268 31.49 21.14 10.22
CA GLY A 268 31.70 21.99 11.39
C GLY A 268 30.78 23.22 11.21
N SER A 269 30.37 23.81 12.33
CA SER A 269 29.75 25.14 12.46
C SER A 269 28.50 25.45 11.63
N LEU A 270 27.32 25.27 12.24
CA LEU A 270 26.15 26.07 11.90
C LEU A 270 26.34 27.47 12.50
N GLY A 271 26.70 28.40 11.62
CA GLY A 271 26.73 29.83 11.88
C GLY A 271 25.32 30.40 12.01
N ALA A 272 25.20 31.28 12.98
CA ALA A 272 24.05 32.10 13.28
C ALA A 272 23.66 33.02 12.11
N ALA A 273 22.35 33.22 11.93
CA ALA A 273 21.81 34.48 11.43
C ALA A 273 20.47 34.78 12.14
N PRO A 274 20.24 36.03 12.56
CA PRO A 274 19.12 36.43 13.40
C PRO A 274 17.87 36.72 12.55
N PHE A 275 16.70 36.29 13.02
CA PHE A 275 15.43 36.80 12.50
C PHE A 275 14.71 37.58 13.58
N ASN A 276 14.38 38.82 13.20
CA ASN A 276 13.89 39.91 14.00
C ASN A 276 12.53 39.66 14.67
N ASP A 277 12.40 40.33 15.80
CA ASP A 277 11.20 40.58 16.58
C ASP A 277 10.03 41.10 15.73
N GLY A 278 8.87 40.49 15.94
CA GLY A 278 7.58 40.89 15.39
C GLY A 278 6.47 40.55 16.38
N LEU A 279 6.34 41.41 17.39
CA LEU A 279 5.32 41.41 18.43
C LEU A 279 3.90 41.26 17.87
N HIS A 280 3.19 40.18 18.19
CA HIS A 280 1.73 40.18 18.30
C HIS A 280 1.24 39.18 19.36
N SER A 281 0.80 39.75 20.49
CA SER A 281 -0.52 39.52 21.10
C SER A 281 -1.00 38.08 21.39
N ARG A 282 -0.91 37.69 22.67
CA ARG A 282 -1.85 36.89 23.52
C ARG A 282 -2.74 35.80 22.86
N PRO A 283 -2.89 34.63 23.53
CA PRO A 283 -4.11 34.48 24.33
C PRO A 283 -3.93 33.84 25.73
N THR A 284 -4.62 34.48 26.67
CA THR A 284 -5.45 33.94 27.77
C THR A 284 -5.25 32.48 28.19
N ALA A 285 -4.63 32.32 29.36
CA ALA A 285 -4.62 31.09 30.14
C ALA A 285 -6.00 30.83 30.77
N LEU A 286 -6.46 29.57 30.73
CA LEU A 286 -7.48 29.03 31.62
C LEU A 286 -6.97 27.78 32.34
N PRO A 287 -7.46 27.49 33.56
CA PRO A 287 -6.72 26.79 34.58
C PRO A 287 -6.91 25.27 34.56
N ARG A 288 -5.84 24.55 34.93
CA ARG A 288 -5.90 23.12 35.30
C ARG A 288 -6.47 22.99 36.73
N PRO A 289 -7.44 22.10 36.98
CA PRO A 289 -7.87 21.81 38.34
C PRO A 289 -6.84 20.92 39.05
N SER A 290 -6.32 21.44 40.16
CA SER A 290 -5.58 20.71 41.18
C SER A 290 -6.55 19.86 42.01
N VAL A 291 -6.44 18.54 41.91
CA VAL A 291 -7.01 17.62 42.90
C VAL A 291 -5.87 17.07 43.73
N SER A 292 -5.67 17.71 44.88
CA SER A 292 -5.01 17.13 46.05
C SER A 292 -6.11 16.46 46.87
N LEU A 293 -5.88 15.24 47.35
CA LEU A 293 -6.14 14.82 48.74
C LEU A 293 -5.80 13.33 48.94
N ARG A 294 -4.97 13.12 49.98
CA ARG A 294 -4.90 11.96 50.90
C ARG A 294 -4.41 10.64 50.30
N GLY A 295 -3.32 10.05 50.78
CA GLY A 295 -2.95 9.88 52.19
C GLY A 295 -3.42 8.50 52.63
N GLY A 296 -2.59 7.49 52.37
CA GLY A 296 -2.83 6.10 52.73
C GLY A 296 -1.53 5.32 52.69
N ALA A 297 -0.82 5.34 53.81
CA ALA A 297 0.35 4.51 54.06
C ALA A 297 -0.07 3.02 54.08
N VAL A 298 0.63 2.18 53.31
CA VAL A 298 0.56 0.72 53.42
C VAL A 298 2.00 0.22 53.61
N PRO A 299 2.26 -0.64 54.63
CA PRO A 299 3.61 -0.95 55.08
C PRO A 299 4.38 -1.84 54.10
N ALA A 300 5.70 -1.58 54.07
CA ALA A 300 6.70 -2.39 53.42
C ALA A 300 6.67 -3.83 53.94
N ASN A 301 6.63 -4.79 53.01
CA ASN A 301 6.76 -6.21 53.28
C ASN A 301 8.12 -6.67 52.70
N PRO A 302 9.14 -6.97 53.52
CA PRO A 302 10.45 -7.35 53.03
C PRO A 302 10.66 -8.87 53.13
N VAL A 303 10.10 -9.66 52.20
CA VAL A 303 10.49 -11.06 52.02
C VAL A 303 10.35 -11.43 50.54
N ASN A 304 11.48 -11.45 49.83
CA ASN A 304 11.82 -12.25 48.64
C ASN A 304 12.87 -11.53 47.77
N GLN A 305 14.04 -11.28 48.34
CA GLN A 305 15.27 -11.30 47.57
C GLN A 305 15.92 -12.66 47.83
N LEU A 306 15.90 -13.55 46.84
CA LEU A 306 16.84 -14.66 46.63
C LEU A 306 16.27 -15.55 45.51
N LEU A 307 16.81 -15.39 44.30
CA LEU A 307 17.01 -16.37 43.21
C LEU A 307 16.95 -15.65 41.84
N LEU A 308 18.03 -14.95 41.49
CA LEU A 308 18.41 -14.74 40.10
C LEU A 308 19.83 -15.30 39.95
N GLY A 309 19.87 -16.63 39.81
CA GLY A 309 21.07 -17.37 39.43
C GLY A 309 21.06 -17.63 37.93
N HIS A 310 22.01 -17.01 37.23
CA HIS A 310 22.81 -17.56 36.14
C HIS A 310 22.16 -18.63 35.24
N SER A 311 21.87 -18.25 33.99
CA SER A 311 22.18 -19.12 32.84
C SER A 311 22.56 -18.29 31.63
N GLN A 312 23.88 -18.13 31.46
CA GLN A 312 24.47 -17.90 30.15
C GLN A 312 24.29 -19.19 29.35
N SER A 313 23.72 -19.10 28.14
CA SER A 313 23.92 -20.14 27.13
C SER A 313 23.89 -19.50 25.75
N ALA A 314 25.09 -19.39 25.19
CA ALA A 314 25.34 -19.12 23.79
C ALA A 314 24.55 -20.08 22.88
N ARG A 315 23.87 -19.53 21.88
CA ARG A 315 23.59 -20.21 20.61
C ARG A 315 23.73 -19.18 19.49
N GLY A 316 24.73 -19.42 18.64
CA GLY A 316 25.08 -18.57 17.51
C GLY A 316 24.03 -18.58 16.38
N PRO A 317 24.27 -17.75 15.35
CA PRO A 317 23.38 -17.63 14.21
C PRO A 317 23.51 -18.87 13.32
N LYS A 318 22.38 -19.48 12.99
CA LYS A 318 22.30 -20.42 11.86
C LYS A 318 21.66 -19.67 10.69
N ASP A 319 22.52 -19.33 9.73
CA ASP A 319 22.13 -19.12 8.36
C ASP A 319 21.32 -20.32 7.87
N VAL A 320 20.08 -20.09 7.48
CA VAL A 320 19.30 -21.04 6.67
C VAL A 320 18.81 -20.27 5.45
N ALA A 321 19.55 -20.49 4.37
CA ALA A 321 19.16 -20.16 3.02
C ALA A 321 17.93 -20.96 2.56
N ASP A 322 17.17 -20.34 1.66
CA ASP A 322 16.41 -20.94 0.57
C ASP A 322 15.26 -21.91 0.88
N SER A 323 14.02 -21.40 0.76
CA SER A 323 12.97 -22.07 -0.03
C SER A 323 11.78 -21.14 -0.35
N PRO A 324 11.44 -20.95 -1.64
CA PRO A 324 10.28 -20.15 -2.04
C PRO A 324 9.03 -21.04 -2.12
N HIS A 325 8.16 -20.96 -1.11
CA HIS A 325 6.81 -21.51 -1.24
C HIS A 325 5.89 -20.54 -1.98
N GLN A 326 5.57 -20.95 -3.21
CA GLN A 326 4.53 -20.42 -4.08
C GLN A 326 3.22 -20.17 -3.32
N ARG A 327 2.88 -18.89 -3.14
CA ARG A 327 1.53 -18.46 -2.76
C ARG A 327 0.61 -18.66 -3.97
N ARG A 328 -0.29 -19.63 -3.89
CA ARG A 328 -1.41 -19.77 -4.84
C ARG A 328 -2.36 -18.57 -4.70
N PRO A 329 -2.79 -17.93 -5.80
CA PRO A 329 -3.81 -16.89 -5.72
C PRO A 329 -5.18 -17.50 -5.43
N ARG A 330 -5.90 -16.92 -4.46
CA ARG A 330 -7.33 -17.15 -4.21
C ARG A 330 -8.11 -16.70 -5.46
N GLN A 331 -8.72 -17.65 -6.16
CA GLN A 331 -9.70 -17.35 -7.20
C GLN A 331 -10.98 -16.80 -6.55
N ASN A 332 -11.17 -15.49 -6.63
CA ASN A 332 -12.46 -14.84 -6.39
C ASN A 332 -13.42 -15.22 -7.52
N ARG A 333 -14.35 -16.15 -7.24
CA ARG A 333 -15.54 -16.35 -8.06
C ARG A 333 -16.47 -15.14 -7.87
N ARG A 334 -16.38 -14.17 -8.79
CA ARG A 334 -17.46 -13.20 -9.02
C ARG A 334 -18.59 -13.93 -9.75
N ASN A 335 -19.73 -14.06 -9.08
CA ASN A 335 -20.99 -14.42 -9.71
C ASN A 335 -21.47 -13.22 -10.53
N THR A 336 -21.47 -13.35 -11.86
CA THR A 336 -22.22 -12.50 -12.78
C THR A 336 -23.38 -13.31 -13.34
N ALA A 337 -24.57 -13.12 -12.78
CA ALA A 337 -25.84 -13.31 -13.47
C ALA A 337 -26.42 -11.88 -13.55
N ARG A 338 -26.25 -11.12 -14.63
CA ARG A 338 -26.76 -11.27 -16.00
C ARG A 338 -28.29 -11.34 -16.03
N ASP A 339 -28.84 -10.13 -16.08
CA ASP A 339 -30.10 -9.78 -16.71
C ASP A 339 -30.30 -10.52 -18.03
N ARG A 340 -31.49 -11.08 -18.21
CA ARG A 340 -32.18 -11.18 -19.49
C ARG A 340 -33.67 -10.98 -19.25
N ILE A 341 -34.14 -9.88 -19.86
CA ILE A 341 -35.42 -9.66 -20.58
C ILE A 341 -36.39 -10.85 -20.54
#